data_AF-F9DRX8-F1
#
_entry.id   AF-F9DRX8-F1
#
_cell.length_a   1.000
_cell.length_b   1.000
_cell.length_c   1.000
_cell.angle_alpha   90.00
_cell.angle_beta   90.00
_cell.angle_gamma   90.00
#
_symmetry.space_group_name_H-M   'P 1'
#
loop_
_entity.id
_entity.type
_entity.pdbx_description
1 polymer ?
#
loop_
_entity_poly.entity_id
_entity_poly.type
_entity_poly.pdbx_seq_one_letter_code
_entity_poly.pdbx_strand_id
1 'polypeptide(L)'
;MAISLFGGHGAIEDFSAIPRLFRDSLVNELWEGPRNVLLTQIYRDLFQLRKTVPIETVLETMFPHLSLIDVTQYTSRIEAIMGINIMEAPTPFNKMAAMNWESLWEELFLSFQQAVTKPFEEQPILREEILNNL
;
A
#
# COMPACT_ATOMS: atom_id res chain seq x y z
N MET A 1 -4.34 -1.34 -20.10
CA MET A 1 -4.43 -0.27 -21.11
C MET A 1 -3.26 -0.23 -22.09
N ALA A 2 -2.01 -0.47 -21.66
CA ALA A 2 -0.82 -0.38 -22.53
C ALA A 2 -0.84 -1.30 -23.76
N ILE A 3 -1.23 -2.58 -23.61
CA ILE A 3 -1.38 -3.53 -24.74
C ILE A 3 -2.44 -3.03 -25.72
N SER A 4 -3.61 -2.63 -25.21
CA SER A 4 -4.75 -2.21 -26.01
C SER A 4 -4.50 -0.93 -26.83
N LEU A 5 -3.59 -0.06 -26.38
CA LEU A 5 -3.21 1.16 -27.10
C LEU A 5 -2.61 0.85 -28.49
N PHE A 6 -1.90 -0.27 -28.60
CA PHE A 6 -1.30 -0.73 -29.86
C PHE A 6 -2.19 -1.74 -30.61
N GLY A 7 -3.43 -1.96 -30.14
CA GLY A 7 -4.34 -2.95 -30.71
C GLY A 7 -3.71 -4.34 -30.80
N GLY A 8 -3.88 -5.01 -31.94
CA GLY A 8 -3.29 -6.33 -32.17
C GLY A 8 -1.75 -6.35 -32.09
N HIS A 9 -1.08 -5.26 -32.47
CA HIS A 9 0.38 -5.17 -32.40
C HIS A 9 0.89 -5.17 -30.95
N GLY A 10 0.11 -4.63 -30.01
CA GLY A 10 0.46 -4.63 -28.59
C GLY A 10 0.53 -6.00 -27.94
N ALA A 11 -0.03 -7.02 -28.60
CA ALA A 11 0.02 -8.42 -28.15
C ALA A 11 1.17 -9.22 -28.80
N ILE A 12 1.93 -8.63 -29.73
CA ILE A 12 3.04 -9.29 -30.42
C ILE A 12 4.32 -9.07 -29.62
N GLU A 13 4.95 -10.15 -29.13
CA GLU A 13 6.18 -10.11 -28.32
C GLU A 13 7.33 -9.37 -29.02
N ASP A 14 7.49 -9.58 -30.33
CA ASP A 14 8.58 -8.99 -31.11
C ASP A 14 8.36 -7.51 -31.44
N PHE A 15 7.13 -7.00 -31.24
CA PHE A 15 6.79 -5.61 -31.48
C PHE A 15 7.06 -4.73 -30.26
N SER A 16 6.77 -5.22 -29.05
CA SER A 16 6.98 -4.46 -27.82
C SER A 16 7.26 -5.37 -26.63
N ALA A 17 7.94 -4.85 -25.61
CA ALA A 17 8.16 -5.57 -24.36
C ALA A 17 6.90 -5.64 -23.46
N ILE A 18 5.79 -4.99 -23.83
CA ILE A 18 4.60 -4.83 -22.99
C ILE A 18 3.95 -6.20 -22.65
N PRO A 19 3.77 -7.15 -23.60
CA PRO A 19 3.27 -8.49 -23.28
C PRO A 19 4.08 -9.21 -22.22
N ARG A 20 5.42 -9.14 -22.31
CA ARG A 20 6.32 -9.73 -21.31
C ARG A 20 6.14 -9.05 -19.95
N LEU A 21 6.19 -7.72 -19.90
CA LEU A 21 5.99 -6.97 -18.65
C LEU A 21 4.63 -7.28 -18.00
N PHE A 22 3.57 -7.43 -18.80
CA PHE A 22 2.25 -7.79 -18.30
C PHE A 22 2.25 -9.19 -17.67
N ARG A 23 2.78 -10.21 -18.36
CA ARG A 23 2.88 -11.57 -17.78
C ARG A 23 3.70 -11.58 -16.50
N ASP A 24 4.85 -10.91 -16.50
CA ASP A 24 5.73 -10.84 -15.34
C ASP A 24 5.02 -10.14 -14.16
N SER A 25 4.22 -9.10 -14.44
CA SER A 25 3.45 -8.40 -13.39
C SER A 25 2.37 -9.26 -12.75
N LEU A 26 1.75 -10.18 -13.49
CA LEU A 26 0.73 -11.08 -12.95
C LEU A 26 1.31 -12.04 -11.91
N VAL A 27 2.57 -12.47 -12.09
CA VAL A 27 3.24 -13.33 -11.11
C VAL A 27 3.39 -12.62 -9.76
N ASN A 28 3.67 -11.29 -9.80
CA ASN A 28 3.84 -10.51 -8.58
C ASN A 28 2.57 -10.43 -7.71
N GLU A 29 1.38 -10.52 -8.31
CA GLU A 29 0.11 -10.52 -7.57
C GLU A 29 -0.22 -11.90 -6.94
N LEU A 30 0.50 -12.96 -7.33
CA LEU A 30 0.21 -14.33 -6.93
C LEU A 30 1.26 -14.93 -5.99
N TRP A 31 2.55 -14.61 -6.19
CA TRP A 31 3.67 -15.32 -5.54
C TRP A 31 3.82 -15.05 -4.03
N GLU A 32 3.59 -13.84 -3.55
CA GLU A 32 3.56 -13.49 -2.11
C GLU A 32 2.19 -13.78 -1.47
N GLY A 33 1.25 -14.25 -2.27
CA GLY A 33 -0.14 -14.48 -1.91
C GLY A 33 -1.08 -13.46 -2.55
N PRO A 34 -2.28 -13.89 -2.97
CA PRO A 34 -3.25 -12.99 -3.56
C PRO A 34 -3.63 -11.88 -2.58
N ARG A 35 -3.97 -10.69 -3.11
CA ARG A 35 -4.24 -9.49 -2.32
C ARG A 35 -5.17 -9.71 -1.12
N ASN A 36 -6.22 -10.52 -1.28
CA ASN A 36 -7.16 -10.82 -0.18
C ASN A 36 -6.51 -11.60 0.97
N VAL A 37 -5.54 -12.47 0.69
CA VAL A 37 -4.77 -13.19 1.71
C VAL A 37 -3.88 -12.21 2.48
N LEU A 38 -3.18 -11.31 1.76
CA LEU A 38 -2.34 -10.29 2.39
C LEU A 38 -3.15 -9.32 3.25
N LEU A 39 -4.28 -8.81 2.74
CA LEU A 39 -5.18 -7.93 3.50
C LEU A 39 -5.75 -8.62 4.75
N THR A 40 -6.06 -9.90 4.64
CA THR A 40 -6.51 -10.72 5.78
C THR A 40 -5.38 -10.89 6.81
N GLN A 41 -4.15 -11.08 6.36
CA GLN A 41 -2.99 -11.21 7.24
C GLN A 41 -2.75 -9.91 8.01
N ILE A 42 -2.77 -8.76 7.33
CA ILE A 42 -2.67 -7.44 7.99
C ILE A 42 -3.77 -7.27 9.04
N TYR A 43 -5.02 -7.66 8.73
CA TYR A 43 -6.13 -7.59 9.69
C TYR A 43 -5.85 -8.41 10.94
N ARG A 44 -5.42 -9.67 10.79
CA ARG A 44 -5.12 -10.57 11.91
C ARG A 44 -3.97 -10.05 12.75
N ASP A 45 -2.90 -9.59 12.11
CA ASP A 45 -1.70 -9.12 12.80
C ASP A 45 -1.98 -7.87 13.61
N LEU A 46 -2.66 -6.88 13.02
CA LEU A 46 -3.04 -5.68 13.74
C LEU A 46 -4.08 -5.95 14.85
N PHE A 47 -5.02 -6.88 14.63
CA PHE A 47 -5.99 -7.27 15.66
C PHE A 47 -5.32 -7.89 16.89
N GLN A 48 -4.20 -8.60 16.71
CA GLN A 48 -3.40 -9.09 17.84
C GLN A 48 -2.52 -8.00 18.43
N LEU A 49 -1.84 -7.22 17.58
CA LEU A 49 -0.87 -6.21 17.97
C LEU A 49 -1.50 -5.05 18.77
N ARG A 50 -2.76 -4.67 18.46
CA ARG A 50 -3.47 -3.58 19.17
C ARG A 50 -3.63 -3.79 20.67
N LYS A 51 -3.44 -5.02 21.15
CA LYS A 51 -3.45 -5.36 22.59
C LYS A 51 -2.24 -4.77 23.33
N THR A 52 -1.15 -4.52 22.61
CA THR A 52 0.14 -4.12 23.18
C THR A 52 0.67 -2.81 22.60
N VAL A 53 0.34 -2.49 21.35
CA VAL A 53 0.81 -1.29 20.65
C VAL A 53 -0.39 -0.55 20.06
N PRO A 54 -0.58 0.74 20.37
CA PRO A 54 -1.63 1.55 19.73
C PRO A 54 -1.47 1.59 18.20
N ILE A 55 -2.60 1.63 17.48
CA ILE A 55 -2.58 1.67 16.01
C ILE A 55 -1.93 2.96 15.50
N GLU A 56 -2.07 4.07 16.22
CA GLU A 56 -1.42 5.34 15.91
C GLU A 56 0.10 5.18 15.80
N THR A 57 0.71 4.50 16.78
CA THR A 57 2.16 4.25 16.79
C THR A 57 2.62 3.41 15.60
N VAL A 58 1.80 2.44 15.19
CA VAL A 58 2.08 1.63 13.99
C VAL A 58 2.06 2.51 12.75
N LEU A 59 1.03 3.35 12.59
CA LEU A 59 0.89 4.24 11.44
C LEU A 59 2.00 5.29 11.38
N GLU A 60 2.36 5.92 12.49
CA GLU A 60 3.45 6.89 12.56
C GLU A 60 4.81 6.26 12.19
N THR A 61 5.02 5.01 12.60
CA THR A 61 6.26 4.28 12.31
C THR A 61 6.34 3.82 10.85
N MET A 62 5.24 3.29 10.32
CA MET A 62 5.21 2.72 8.96
C MET A 62 5.03 3.80 7.88
N PHE A 63 4.34 4.88 8.19
CA PHE A 63 3.97 5.94 7.25
C PHE A 63 4.36 7.32 7.83
N PRO A 64 5.67 7.61 7.96
CA PRO A 64 6.16 8.83 8.60
C PRO A 64 5.81 10.12 7.84
N HIS A 65 5.33 10.01 6.60
CA HIS A 65 4.92 11.15 5.78
C HIS A 65 3.49 11.63 6.07
N LEU A 66 2.70 10.87 6.86
CA LEU A 66 1.33 11.25 7.19
C LEU A 66 1.30 12.43 8.17
N SER A 67 0.31 13.31 8.01
CA SER A 67 0.06 14.35 9.00
C SER A 67 -0.64 13.77 10.23
N LEU A 68 -0.59 14.49 11.36
CA LEU A 68 -1.28 14.07 12.60
C LEU A 68 -2.80 13.89 12.39
N ILE A 69 -3.40 14.69 11.51
CA ILE A 69 -4.82 14.59 11.14
C ILE A 69 -5.07 13.29 10.40
N ASP A 70 -4.23 12.95 9.42
CA ASP A 70 -4.34 11.72 8.64
C ASP A 70 -4.18 10.49 9.53
N VAL A 71 -3.18 10.47 10.42
CA VAL A 71 -2.96 9.39 11.39
C VAL A 71 -4.20 9.17 12.24
N THR A 72 -4.79 10.25 12.77
CA THR A 72 -6.00 10.18 13.59
C THR A 72 -7.20 9.62 12.79
N GLN A 73 -7.36 10.06 11.54
CA GLN A 73 -8.44 9.62 10.67
C GLN A 73 -8.30 8.14 10.29
N TYR A 74 -7.10 7.70 9.89
CA TYR A 74 -6.85 6.30 9.55
C TYR A 74 -6.97 5.39 10.76
N THR A 75 -6.47 5.81 11.92
CA THR A 75 -6.62 5.02 13.16
C THR A 75 -8.08 4.81 13.51
N SER A 76 -8.88 5.88 13.49
CA SER A 76 -10.32 5.80 13.75
C SER A 76 -11.03 4.85 12.79
N ARG A 77 -10.66 4.86 11.49
CA ARG A 77 -11.20 3.95 10.48
C ARG A 77 -10.78 2.49 10.74
N ILE A 78 -9.51 2.25 11.07
CA ILE A 78 -8.98 0.91 11.37
C ILE A 78 -9.72 0.32 12.57
N GLU A 79 -9.84 1.06 13.67
CA GLU A 79 -10.52 0.57 14.88
C GLU A 79 -12.01 0.32 14.64
N ALA A 80 -12.68 1.18 13.86
CA ALA A 80 -14.07 0.96 13.49
C ALA A 80 -14.25 -0.35 12.70
N ILE A 81 -13.35 -0.66 11.76
CA ILE A 81 -13.38 -1.91 11.00
C ILE A 81 -13.03 -3.11 11.91
N MET A 82 -12.06 -2.99 12.81
CA MET A 82 -11.68 -4.05 13.75
C MET A 82 -12.74 -4.34 14.82
N GLY A 83 -13.67 -3.41 15.06
CA GLY A 83 -14.90 -3.66 15.81
C GLY A 83 -15.85 -4.65 15.12
N ILE A 84 -15.63 -4.91 13.83
CA ILE A 84 -16.43 -5.82 13.00
C ILE A 84 -15.59 -7.05 12.68
N ASN A 85 -16.13 -8.24 12.95
CA ASN A 85 -15.47 -9.47 12.56
C ASN A 85 -15.64 -9.73 11.05
N ILE A 86 -14.66 -9.31 10.25
CA ILE A 86 -14.66 -9.51 8.79
C ILE A 86 -14.32 -10.94 8.37
N MET A 87 -13.91 -11.78 9.33
CA MET A 87 -13.51 -13.17 9.11
C MET A 87 -14.66 -14.17 9.29
N GLU A 88 -15.82 -13.71 9.75
CA GLU A 88 -17.02 -14.52 9.91
C GLU A 88 -17.71 -14.83 8.57
N ALA A 89 -18.76 -15.65 8.63
CA ALA A 89 -19.58 -15.95 7.47
C ALA A 89 -20.05 -14.64 6.78
N PRO A 90 -19.98 -14.54 5.44
CA PRO A 90 -20.22 -13.27 4.76
C PRO A 90 -21.65 -12.76 4.92
N THR A 91 -21.79 -11.56 5.48
CA THR A 91 -23.02 -10.77 5.58
C THR A 91 -22.86 -9.48 4.75
N PRO A 92 -23.95 -8.80 4.35
CA PRO A 92 -23.83 -7.51 3.66
C PRO A 92 -22.99 -6.49 4.45
N PHE A 93 -23.10 -6.52 5.79
CA PHE A 93 -22.39 -5.60 6.67
C PHE A 93 -20.88 -5.89 6.76
N ASN A 94 -20.48 -7.14 7.02
CA ASN A 94 -19.05 -7.47 7.12
C ASN A 94 -18.34 -7.45 5.75
N LYS A 95 -19.07 -7.69 4.64
CA LYS A 95 -18.56 -7.46 3.28
C LYS A 95 -18.23 -6.00 3.04
N MET A 96 -19.13 -5.09 3.45
CA MET A 96 -18.89 -3.65 3.34
C MET A 96 -17.68 -3.22 4.19
N ALA A 97 -17.54 -3.77 5.40
CA ALA A 97 -16.36 -3.54 6.23
C ALA A 97 -15.06 -4.06 5.58
N ALA A 98 -15.10 -5.23 4.95
CA ALA A 98 -13.95 -5.79 4.22
C ALA A 98 -13.58 -4.95 2.98
N MET A 99 -14.56 -4.41 2.25
CA MET A 99 -14.31 -3.48 1.14
C MET A 99 -13.70 -2.15 1.64
N ASN A 100 -14.15 -1.65 2.79
CA ASN A 100 -13.56 -0.45 3.40
C ASN A 100 -12.13 -0.71 3.89
N TRP A 101 -11.85 -1.92 4.39
CA TRP A 101 -10.49 -2.37 4.74
C TRP A 101 -9.57 -2.33 3.54
N GLU A 102 -10.04 -2.89 2.43
CA GLU A 102 -9.34 -2.92 1.15
C GLU A 102 -9.01 -1.51 0.63
N SER A 103 -10.01 -0.60 0.59
CA SER A 103 -9.82 0.79 0.17
C SER A 103 -8.83 1.53 1.05
N LEU A 104 -8.89 1.33 2.37
CA LEU A 104 -7.99 1.99 3.32
C LEU A 104 -6.51 1.65 3.05
N TRP A 105 -6.19 0.38 2.82
CA TRP A 105 -4.82 -0.03 2.56
C TRP A 105 -4.32 0.40 1.18
N GLU A 106 -5.21 0.46 0.19
CA GLU A 106 -4.90 1.04 -1.11
C GLU A 106 -4.58 2.53 -1.01
N GLU A 107 -5.40 3.30 -0.28
CA GLU A 107 -5.16 4.73 -0.02
C GLU A 107 -3.82 4.98 0.69
N LEU A 108 -3.52 4.22 1.75
CA LEU A 108 -2.26 4.31 2.48
C LEU A 108 -1.05 3.96 1.60
N PHE A 109 -1.17 2.90 0.79
CA PHE A 109 -0.10 2.48 -0.11
C PHE A 109 0.18 3.53 -1.19
N LEU A 110 -0.85 4.09 -1.82
CA LEU A 110 -0.70 5.16 -2.80
C LEU A 110 -0.11 6.42 -2.18
N SER A 111 -0.55 6.79 -0.97
CA SER A 111 0.02 7.91 -0.21
C SER A 111 1.51 7.72 0.03
N PHE A 112 1.93 6.52 0.44
CA PHE A 112 3.34 6.17 0.62
C PHE A 112 4.12 6.26 -0.69
N GLN A 113 3.61 5.69 -1.79
CA GLN A 113 4.25 5.77 -3.11
C GLN A 113 4.46 7.22 -3.55
N GLN A 114 3.47 8.09 -3.33
CA GLN A 114 3.59 9.52 -3.63
C GLN A 114 4.63 10.20 -2.74
N ALA A 115 4.74 9.82 -1.47
CA ALA A 115 5.72 10.38 -0.58
C ALA A 115 7.16 10.00 -0.98
N VAL A 116 7.41 8.73 -1.32
CA VAL A 116 8.77 8.26 -1.69
C VAL A 116 9.20 8.68 -3.09
N THR A 117 8.25 9.03 -3.98
CA THR A 117 8.57 9.54 -5.32
C THR A 117 8.85 11.04 -5.35
N LYS A 118 8.57 11.76 -4.25
CA LYS A 118 9.00 13.16 -4.12
C LYS A 118 10.53 13.17 -4.08
N PRO A 119 11.19 13.88 -5.00
CA PRO A 119 12.63 14.01 -4.95
C PRO A 119 13.01 14.64 -3.61
N PHE A 120 14.01 14.06 -2.94
CA PHE A 120 14.70 14.76 -1.88
C PHE A 120 15.30 16.02 -2.51
N GLU A 121 14.94 17.21 -2.02
CA GLU A 121 15.66 18.43 -2.39
C GLU A 121 17.15 18.13 -2.20
N GLU A 122 17.95 18.42 -3.24
CA GLU A 122 19.36 18.07 -3.36
C GLU A 122 20.15 18.51 -2.12
N GLN A 123 20.16 17.69 -1.08
CA GLN A 123 21.21 17.78 -0.08
C GLN A 123 22.47 17.36 -0.82
N PRO A 124 23.53 18.17 -0.78
CA PRO A 124 24.75 17.84 -1.49
C PRO A 124 25.19 16.44 -1.08
N ILE A 125 25.61 15.63 -2.06
CA ILE A 125 26.16 14.27 -1.83
C ILE A 125 27.26 14.33 -0.77
N LEU A 126 27.96 15.46 -0.70
CA LEU A 126 28.87 15.83 0.36
C LEU A 126 28.14 16.60 1.46
N ARG A 127 28.26 16.14 2.70
CA ARG A 127 27.82 16.91 3.88
C ARG A 127 28.42 18.31 3.82
N GLU A 128 27.68 19.33 4.23
CA GLU A 128 28.17 20.72 4.27
C GLU A 128 29.51 20.86 5.01
N GLU A 129 29.74 20.02 6.02
CA GLU A 129 31.01 19.91 6.75
C GLU A 129 32.21 19.63 5.84
N ILE A 130 32.03 18.85 4.77
CA ILE A 130 33.09 18.54 3.79
C ILE A 130 33.25 19.69 2.79
N LEU A 131 32.14 20.30 2.36
CA LEU A 131 32.15 21.47 1.47
C LEU A 131 32.85 22.68 2.12
N ASN A 132 32.68 22.87 3.42
CA ASN A 132 33.31 23.97 4.18
C ASN A 132 34.82 23.76 4.44
N ASN A 133 35.35 22.57 4.13
CA ASN A 133 36.77 22.21 4.31
C ASN A 133 37.51 22.00 2.96
N LEU A 134 36.87 22.33 1.83
CA LEU A 134 37.47 22.41 0.48
C LEU A 134 37.78 23.86 0.11
#